data_AF-A0A101F6R5-F1
#
_entry.id   AF-A0A101F6R5-F1
#
_cell.length_a   1.000
_cell.length_b   1.000
_cell.length_c   1.000
_cell.angle_alpha   90.00
_cell.angle_beta   90.00
_cell.angle_gamma   90.00
#
_symmetry.space_group_name_H-M   'P 1'
#
loop_
_entity.id
_entity.type
_entity.pdbx_description
1 polymer ?
#
loop_
_entity_poly.entity_id
_entity_poly.type
_entity_poly.pdbx_seq_one_letter_code
_entity_poly.pdbx_strand_id
1 'polypeptide(L)'
;MPIAFILLILMLPFLLLMLFFNVATISFSRLGLSPAGALLFLTASVLGSLINIPLSRRRVVVQEHQVFPFPLLFFYYPPVVREQVICFNVGGAGLPVLFSLYLLLTGRAPLLPSFLALIIVTVVAKLMSRPQPGVGIVMPAFIPPLVAAAAALLLAPSGQTAPVAYVAGTMGTLVGADLLNWRSIQELGAQMVSIGGAGVFDGIFLVGIIAAFLG
;
A
#
# COMPACT_ATOMS: atom_id res chain seq x y z
N MET A 1 27.91 -6.07 31.72
CA MET A 1 27.84 -6.69 30.39
C MET A 1 26.44 -7.19 30.01
N PRO A 2 25.73 -8.03 30.79
CA PRO A 2 24.40 -8.52 30.38
C PRO A 2 23.32 -7.44 30.34
N ILE A 3 23.34 -6.47 31.27
CA ILE A 3 22.37 -5.37 31.32
C ILE A 3 22.47 -4.46 30.08
N ALA A 4 23.70 -4.09 29.67
CA ALA A 4 23.92 -3.28 28.48
C ALA A 4 23.43 -3.99 27.20
N PHE A 5 23.61 -5.31 27.12
CA PHE A 5 23.13 -6.12 26.00
C PHE A 5 21.59 -6.21 25.96
N ILE A 6 20.95 -6.38 27.12
CA ILE A 6 19.48 -6.37 27.24
C ILE A 6 18.91 -4.99 26.87
N LEU A 7 19.53 -3.91 27.36
CA LEU A 7 19.15 -2.54 27.02
C LEU A 7 19.31 -2.28 25.52
N LEU A 8 20.39 -2.78 24.89
CA LEU A 8 20.59 -2.68 23.45
C LEU A 8 19.48 -3.40 22.68
N ILE A 9 19.13 -4.63 23.06
CA ILE A 9 18.06 -5.39 22.41
C ILE A 9 16.72 -4.66 22.56
N LEU A 10 16.44 -4.09 23.73
CA LEU A 10 15.20 -3.34 23.98
C LEU A 10 15.16 -2.01 23.21
N MET A 11 16.31 -1.34 23.05
CA MET A 11 16.43 -0.08 22.32
C MET A 11 16.53 -0.26 20.79
N LEU A 12 16.95 -1.43 20.31
CA LEU A 12 17.17 -1.67 18.89
C LEU A 12 15.92 -1.39 18.02
N PRO A 13 14.69 -1.85 18.37
CA PRO A 13 13.49 -1.52 17.60
C PRO A 13 13.23 -0.01 17.56
N PHE A 14 13.48 0.70 18.66
CA PHE A 14 13.31 2.14 18.74
C PHE A 14 14.33 2.88 17.84
N LEU A 15 15.59 2.43 17.85
CA LEU A 15 16.64 2.97 16.97
C LEU A 15 16.33 2.74 15.48
N LEU A 16 15.87 1.53 15.13
CA LEU A 16 15.48 1.21 13.75
C LEU A 16 14.27 2.04 13.30
N LEU A 17 13.29 2.25 14.17
CA LEU A 17 12.14 3.10 13.90
C LEU A 17 12.58 4.56 13.68
N MET A 18 13.43 5.09 14.56
CA MET A 18 13.98 6.44 14.41
C MET A 18 14.77 6.59 13.11
N LEU A 19 15.60 5.61 12.75
CA LEU A 19 16.35 5.60 11.49
C LEU A 19 15.39 5.65 10.30
N PHE A 20 14.36 4.79 10.31
CA PHE A 20 13.35 4.74 9.25
C PHE A 20 12.64 6.08 9.08
N PHE A 21 12.16 6.69 10.17
CA PHE A 21 11.50 8.00 10.11
C PHE A 21 12.44 9.10 9.60
N ASN A 22 13.72 9.08 9.98
CA ASN A 22 14.70 10.04 9.46
C ASN A 22 14.91 9.87 7.96
N VAL A 23 15.18 8.64 7.49
CA VAL A 23 15.36 8.36 6.07
C VAL A 23 14.12 8.76 5.28
N ALA A 24 12.93 8.38 5.75
CA ALA A 24 11.68 8.74 5.11
C ALA A 24 11.46 10.26 5.09
N THR A 25 11.74 10.98 6.18
CA THR A 25 11.59 12.44 6.25
C THR A 25 12.51 13.12 5.23
N ILE A 26 13.76 12.68 5.14
CA ILE A 26 14.71 13.15 4.14
C ILE A 26 14.17 12.85 2.74
N SER A 27 13.65 11.65 2.50
CA SER A 27 13.12 11.25 1.20
C SER A 27 11.96 12.15 0.75
N PHE A 28 10.95 12.34 1.60
CA PHE A 28 9.81 13.19 1.29
C PHE A 28 10.18 14.69 1.21
N SER A 29 11.22 15.12 1.92
CA SER A 29 11.73 16.49 1.77
C SER A 29 12.35 16.73 0.40
N ARG A 30 13.07 15.74 -0.15
CA ARG A 30 13.61 15.80 -1.53
C ARG A 30 12.53 15.79 -2.59
N LEU A 31 11.37 15.20 -2.30
CA LEU A 31 10.18 15.23 -3.17
C LEU A 31 9.47 16.60 -3.13
N GLY A 32 9.87 17.52 -2.26
CA GLY A 32 9.38 18.90 -2.24
C GLY A 32 8.48 19.24 -1.06
N LEU A 33 8.49 18.46 0.02
CA LEU A 33 7.93 18.86 1.31
C LEU A 33 8.99 19.59 2.15
N SER A 34 8.56 20.46 3.07
CA SER A 34 9.46 20.93 4.13
C SER A 34 9.77 19.77 5.10
N PRO A 35 10.87 19.80 5.87
CA PRO A 35 11.17 18.75 6.85
C PRO A 35 10.02 18.52 7.84
N ALA A 36 9.40 19.60 8.33
CA ALA A 36 8.21 19.52 9.18
C ALA A 36 7.00 18.94 8.44
N GLY A 37 6.78 19.33 7.18
CA GLY A 37 5.70 18.80 6.35
C GLY A 37 5.87 17.31 6.04
N ALA A 38 7.10 16.86 5.79
CA ALA A 38 7.43 15.46 5.60
C ALA A 38 7.16 14.66 6.89
N LEU A 39 7.62 15.14 8.05
CA LEU A 39 7.34 14.49 9.33
C LEU A 39 5.83 14.40 9.62
N LEU A 40 5.09 15.48 9.36
CA LEU A 40 3.63 15.50 9.51
C LEU A 40 2.95 14.53 8.55
N PHE A 41 3.35 14.50 7.28
CA PHE A 41 2.84 13.56 6.29
C PHE A 41 3.08 12.11 6.70
N LEU A 42 4.28 11.79 7.19
CA LEU A 42 4.63 10.46 7.67
C LEU A 42 3.81 10.05 8.88
N THR A 43 3.70 10.93 9.87
CA THR A 43 2.90 10.70 11.08
C THR A 43 1.43 10.53 10.72
N ALA A 44 0.90 11.37 9.84
CA ALA A 44 -0.46 11.26 9.33
C ALA A 44 -0.68 9.98 8.52
N SER A 45 0.31 9.52 7.76
CA SER A 45 0.25 8.24 7.03
C SER A 45 0.18 7.05 8.00
N VAL A 46 0.98 7.05 9.06
CA VAL A 46 0.93 6.02 10.12
C VAL A 46 -0.41 6.02 10.84
N LEU A 47 -0.84 7.18 11.37
CA LEU A 47 -2.10 7.26 12.11
C LEU A 47 -3.31 7.00 11.21
N GLY A 48 -3.30 7.58 10.00
CA GLY A 48 -4.34 7.39 8.99
C GLY A 48 -4.42 5.94 8.48
N SER A 49 -3.34 5.15 8.57
CA SER A 49 -3.39 3.74 8.17
C SER A 49 -4.26 2.88 9.06
N LEU A 50 -4.54 3.34 10.28
CA LEU A 50 -5.49 2.71 11.20
C LEU A 50 -6.95 2.98 10.80
N ILE A 51 -7.18 3.90 9.87
CA ILE A 51 -8.51 4.35 9.47
C ILE A 51 -8.86 3.71 8.11
N ASN A 52 -9.88 2.85 8.13
CA ASN A 52 -10.42 2.17 6.97
C ASN A 52 -11.84 2.65 6.69
N ILE A 53 -12.05 3.31 5.55
CA ILE A 53 -13.36 3.82 5.14
C ILE A 53 -14.07 2.75 4.31
N PRO A 54 -15.23 2.22 4.72
CA PRO A 54 -15.93 1.19 3.96
C PRO A 54 -16.45 1.75 2.63
N LEU A 55 -16.03 1.17 1.51
CA LEU A 55 -16.49 1.50 0.16
C LEU A 55 -17.64 0.61 -0.30
N SER A 56 -17.63 -0.67 0.09
CA SER A 56 -18.63 -1.65 -0.31
C SER A 56 -18.87 -2.68 0.78
N ARG A 57 -20.13 -3.10 0.93
CA ARG A 57 -20.55 -4.18 1.84
C ARG A 57 -21.41 -5.17 1.07
N ARG A 58 -21.07 -6.46 1.16
CA ARG A 58 -21.81 -7.53 0.50
C ARG A 58 -22.01 -8.70 1.44
N ARG A 59 -23.23 -9.26 1.46
CA ARG A 59 -23.50 -10.52 2.14
C ARG A 59 -22.98 -11.68 1.28
N VAL A 60 -22.16 -12.53 1.88
CA VAL A 60 -21.58 -13.71 1.24
C VAL A 60 -21.98 -14.92 2.07
N VAL A 61 -22.52 -15.92 1.38
CA VAL A 61 -22.85 -17.21 1.98
C VAL A 61 -21.55 -17.98 2.19
N VAL A 62 -21.24 -18.30 3.44
CA VAL A 62 -20.05 -19.08 3.80
C VAL A 62 -20.51 -20.52 4.04
N GLN A 63 -19.94 -21.46 3.27
CA GLN A 63 -20.03 -22.88 3.60
C GLN A 63 -18.98 -23.18 4.67
N GLU A 64 -19.35 -23.06 5.95
CA GLU A 64 -18.53 -23.64 7.01
C GLU A 64 -18.70 -25.15 7.01
N HIS A 65 -17.59 -25.90 6.99
CA HIS A 65 -17.60 -27.33 7.28
C HIS A 65 -17.80 -27.50 8.79
N GLN A 66 -19.03 -27.34 9.27
CA GLN A 66 -19.35 -27.59 10.67
C GLN A 66 -19.31 -29.10 10.91
N VAL A 67 -18.22 -29.57 11.54
CA VAL A 67 -18.07 -30.96 11.97
C VAL A 67 -18.88 -31.12 13.25
N PHE A 68 -20.16 -31.47 13.11
CA PHE A 68 -21.00 -31.80 14.27
C PHE A 68 -20.78 -33.26 14.70
N PRO A 69 -20.71 -33.54 16.01
CA PRO A 69 -20.47 -34.89 16.53
C PRO A 69 -21.65 -35.87 16.28
N PHE A 70 -22.82 -35.41 15.84
CA PHE A 70 -24.00 -36.24 15.58
C PHE A 70 -24.66 -35.91 14.23
N PRO A 71 -24.28 -36.60 13.13
CA PRO A 71 -24.79 -36.32 11.79
C PRO A 71 -26.21 -36.85 11.51
N LEU A 72 -26.78 -37.65 12.42
CA LEU A 72 -27.91 -38.53 12.10
C LEU A 72 -29.31 -37.92 12.33
N LEU A 73 -29.43 -36.80 13.05
CA LEU A 73 -30.73 -36.27 13.52
C LEU A 73 -31.20 -34.99 12.84
N PHE A 74 -30.34 -34.30 12.09
CA PHE A 74 -30.68 -33.05 11.39
C PHE A 74 -30.28 -33.12 9.91
N PHE A 75 -31.27 -33.13 9.02
CA PHE A 75 -31.09 -33.17 7.55
C PHE A 75 -30.99 -31.77 6.91
N TYR A 76 -31.00 -30.71 7.70
CA TYR A 76 -30.93 -29.33 7.22
C TYR A 76 -29.92 -28.54 8.02
N TYR A 77 -28.89 -28.04 7.33
CA TYR A 77 -27.87 -27.15 7.88
C TYR A 77 -28.02 -25.79 7.20
N PRO A 78 -28.53 -24.75 7.89
CA PRO A 78 -28.70 -23.45 7.28
C PRO A 78 -27.34 -22.83 6.95
N PRO A 79 -27.17 -22.23 5.76
CA PRO A 79 -25.93 -21.54 5.41
C PRO A 79 -25.67 -20.34 6.33
N VAL A 80 -24.42 -20.17 6.78
CA VAL A 80 -24.02 -18.99 7.56
C VAL A 80 -23.73 -17.84 6.60
N VAL A 81 -24.49 -16.75 6.70
CA VAL A 81 -24.25 -15.53 5.93
C VAL A 81 -23.31 -14.63 6.71
N ARG A 82 -22.18 -14.25 6.11
CA ARG A 82 -21.25 -13.26 6.67
C ARG A 82 -21.11 -12.07 5.72
N GLU A 83 -20.59 -10.96 6.22
CA GLU A 83 -20.35 -9.77 5.40
C GLU A 83 -18.91 -9.73 4.88
N GLN A 84 -18.77 -9.46 3.60
CA GLN A 84 -17.54 -8.97 2.99
C GLN A 84 -17.58 -7.45 2.99
N VAL A 85 -16.51 -6.80 3.44
CA VAL A 85 -16.39 -5.34 3.47
C VAL A 85 -15.11 -4.92 2.76
N ILE A 86 -15.24 -4.16 1.68
CA ILE A 86 -14.09 -3.57 0.98
C ILE A 86 -13.92 -2.15 1.50
N CYS A 87 -12.74 -1.82 2.00
CA CYS A 87 -12.38 -0.54 2.58
C CYS A 87 -11.33 0.19 1.76
N PHE A 88 -11.26 1.50 1.94
CA PHE A 88 -10.19 2.36 1.48
C PHE A 88 -9.34 2.81 2.67
N ASN A 89 -8.03 2.55 2.62
CA ASN A 89 -7.12 2.93 3.69
C ASN A 89 -6.69 4.41 3.56
N VAL A 90 -6.94 5.21 4.60
CA VAL A 90 -6.65 6.66 4.53
C VAL A 90 -5.14 6.92 4.46
N GLY A 91 -4.34 6.22 5.27
CA GLY A 91 -2.90 6.42 5.33
C GLY A 91 -2.12 5.75 4.20
N GLY A 92 -2.56 4.56 3.78
CA GLY A 92 -1.86 3.71 2.81
C GLY A 92 -2.30 3.93 1.36
N ALA A 93 -3.50 4.44 1.11
CA ALA A 93 -3.95 4.83 -0.23
C ALA A 93 -4.28 6.32 -0.35
N GLY A 94 -5.06 6.85 0.60
CA GLY A 94 -5.55 8.24 0.56
C GLY A 94 -4.45 9.28 0.51
N LEU A 95 -3.60 9.32 1.54
CA LEU A 95 -2.50 10.29 1.64
C LEU A 95 -1.48 10.15 0.49
N PRO A 96 -1.06 8.94 0.08
CA PRO A 96 -0.21 8.79 -1.10
C PRO A 96 -0.82 9.31 -2.39
N VAL A 97 -2.11 9.08 -2.64
CA VAL A 97 -2.81 9.64 -3.81
C VAL A 97 -2.85 11.17 -3.74
N LEU A 98 -3.16 11.74 -2.58
CA LEU A 98 -3.15 13.19 -2.38
C LEU A 98 -1.76 13.80 -2.63
N PHE A 99 -0.70 13.13 -2.17
CA PHE A 99 0.66 13.61 -2.42
C PHE A 99 1.08 13.47 -3.88
N SER A 100 0.67 12.40 -4.57
CA SER A 100 0.86 12.26 -6.01
C SER A 100 0.15 13.36 -6.80
N LEU A 101 -1.08 13.72 -6.41
CA LEU A 101 -1.79 14.86 -6.98
C LEU A 101 -1.04 16.17 -6.72
N TYR A 102 -0.53 16.39 -5.50
CA TYR A 102 0.30 17.56 -5.21
C TYR A 102 1.53 17.67 -6.12
N LEU A 103 2.25 16.56 -6.35
CA LEU A 103 3.42 16.56 -7.22
C LEU A 103 3.07 16.88 -8.68
N LEU A 104 1.95 16.37 -9.18
CA LEU A 104 1.45 16.64 -10.53
C LEU A 104 0.98 18.10 -10.68
N LEU A 105 0.18 18.58 -9.73
CA LEU A 105 -0.40 19.92 -9.76
C LEU A 105 0.63 21.03 -9.57
N THR A 106 1.69 20.77 -8.80
CA THR A 106 2.80 21.72 -8.63
C THR A 106 3.83 21.67 -9.76
N GLY A 107 3.65 20.78 -10.74
CA GLY A 107 4.58 20.63 -11.87
C GLY A 107 5.92 19.96 -11.51
N ARG A 108 6.07 19.46 -10.27
CA ARG A 108 7.26 18.70 -9.85
C ARG A 108 7.35 17.36 -10.58
N ALA A 109 6.20 16.72 -10.79
CA ALA A 109 6.06 15.54 -11.62
C ALA A 109 5.39 15.96 -12.95
N PRO A 110 6.11 15.93 -14.09
CA PRO A 110 5.54 16.27 -15.38
C PRO A 110 4.48 15.24 -15.77
N LEU A 111 3.34 15.72 -16.27
CA LEU A 111 2.14 14.89 -16.51
C LEU A 111 2.41 13.71 -17.46
N LEU A 112 3.01 13.97 -18.62
CA LEU A 112 3.19 12.94 -19.65
C LEU A 112 4.16 11.82 -19.21
N PRO A 113 5.38 12.10 -18.71
CA PRO A 113 6.25 11.06 -18.17
C PRO A 113 5.63 10.28 -17.00
N SER A 114 4.93 10.98 -16.10
CA SER A 114 4.27 10.35 -14.96
C SER A 114 3.16 9.40 -15.40
N PHE A 115 2.37 9.80 -16.39
CA PHE A 115 1.30 8.98 -16.95
C PHE A 115 1.85 7.72 -17.65
N LEU A 116 2.89 7.86 -18.47
CA LEU A 116 3.53 6.72 -19.13
C LEU A 116 4.17 5.74 -18.13
N ALA A 117 4.89 6.26 -17.13
CA ALA A 117 5.48 5.46 -16.08
C ALA A 117 4.40 4.76 -15.23
N LEU A 118 3.31 5.44 -14.91
CA LEU A 118 2.15 4.88 -14.20
C LEU A 118 1.55 3.70 -14.95
N ILE A 119 1.41 3.78 -16.28
CA ILE A 119 0.89 2.66 -17.09
C ILE A 119 1.82 1.44 -16.96
N ILE A 120 3.13 1.64 -17.05
CA ILE A 120 4.11 0.55 -16.91
C ILE A 120 3.97 -0.11 -15.54
N VAL A 121 3.98 0.68 -14.46
CA VAL A 121 3.82 0.16 -13.09
C VAL A 121 2.48 -0.54 -12.92
N THR A 122 1.39 0.00 -13.47
CA THR A 122 0.05 -0.60 -13.42
C THR A 122 0.03 -1.99 -14.02
N VAL A 123 0.62 -2.16 -15.21
CA VAL A 123 0.70 -3.46 -15.88
C VAL A 123 1.49 -4.45 -15.04
N VAL A 124 2.68 -4.07 -14.57
CA VAL A 124 3.52 -4.97 -13.76
C VAL A 124 2.84 -5.31 -12.44
N ALA A 125 2.28 -4.32 -11.76
CA ALA A 125 1.57 -4.51 -10.49
C ALA A 125 0.40 -5.49 -10.67
N LYS A 126 -0.41 -5.32 -11.72
CA LYS A 126 -1.52 -6.23 -12.03
C LYS A 126 -1.04 -7.66 -12.27
N LEU A 127 0.03 -7.85 -13.04
CA LEU A 127 0.57 -9.17 -13.35
C LEU A 127 1.15 -9.89 -12.12
N MET A 128 1.70 -9.14 -11.18
CA MET A 128 2.34 -9.68 -9.97
C MET A 128 1.37 -9.84 -8.79
N SER A 129 0.27 -9.09 -8.78
CA SER A 129 -0.75 -9.16 -7.74
C SER A 129 -1.57 -10.44 -7.82
N ARG A 130 -1.83 -11.06 -6.67
CA ARG A 130 -2.68 -12.25 -6.56
C ARG A 130 -3.68 -12.07 -5.40
N PRO A 131 -4.99 -12.21 -5.65
CA PRO A 131 -5.99 -12.27 -4.59
C PRO A 131 -5.83 -13.57 -3.79
N GLN A 132 -5.71 -13.47 -2.47
CA GLN A 132 -5.57 -14.60 -1.55
C GLN A 132 -6.66 -14.55 -0.45
N PRO A 133 -7.47 -15.62 -0.30
CA PRO A 133 -8.49 -15.70 0.75
C PRO A 133 -7.89 -15.54 2.16
N GLY A 134 -8.56 -14.77 3.02
CA GLY A 134 -8.11 -14.47 4.38
C GLY A 134 -6.97 -13.44 4.49
N VAL A 135 -6.40 -12.98 3.38
CA VAL A 135 -5.28 -12.03 3.36
C VAL A 135 -5.61 -10.76 2.57
N GLY A 136 -6.29 -10.88 1.42
CA GLY A 136 -6.55 -9.77 0.51
C GLY A 136 -5.73 -9.89 -0.77
N ILE A 137 -5.06 -8.83 -1.21
CA ILE A 137 -4.18 -8.85 -2.39
C ILE A 137 -2.73 -8.96 -1.91
N VAL A 138 -1.99 -9.92 -2.46
CA VAL A 138 -0.57 -10.10 -2.18
C VAL A 138 0.27 -9.85 -3.42
N MET A 139 1.43 -9.22 -3.23
CA MET A 139 2.45 -9.07 -4.27
C MET A 139 3.84 -8.84 -3.65
N PRO A 140 4.94 -9.06 -4.40
CA PRO A 140 6.27 -8.74 -3.90
C PRO A 140 6.46 -7.23 -3.74
N ALA A 141 6.62 -6.76 -2.49
CA ALA A 141 6.62 -5.33 -2.14
C ALA A 141 7.69 -4.47 -2.84
N PHE A 142 8.84 -5.06 -3.20
CA PHE A 142 9.96 -4.35 -3.85
C PHE A 142 9.76 -4.14 -5.36
N ILE A 143 8.91 -4.94 -6.01
CA ILE A 143 8.80 -4.92 -7.47
C ILE A 143 8.20 -3.59 -7.97
N PRO A 144 7.04 -3.11 -7.47
CA PRO A 144 6.50 -1.83 -7.95
C PRO A 144 7.44 -0.63 -7.75
N PRO A 145 8.13 -0.46 -6.59
CA PRO A 145 9.15 0.58 -6.43
C PRO A 145 10.29 0.53 -7.44
N LEU A 146 10.85 -0.65 -7.71
CA LEU A 146 11.97 -0.79 -8.64
C LEU A 146 11.54 -0.52 -10.08
N VAL A 147 10.34 -0.99 -10.46
CA VAL A 147 9.76 -0.71 -11.78
C VAL A 147 9.46 0.78 -11.93
N ALA A 148 8.92 1.43 -10.90
CA ALA A 148 8.66 2.87 -10.92
C ALA A 148 9.95 3.68 -11.05
N ALA A 149 11.00 3.29 -10.31
CA ALA A 149 12.32 3.89 -10.40
C ALA A 149 12.91 3.75 -11.82
N ALA A 150 12.88 2.54 -12.39
CA ALA A 150 13.38 2.27 -13.73
C ALA A 150 12.58 3.04 -14.80
N ALA A 151 11.25 3.02 -14.73
CA ALA A 151 10.39 3.75 -15.66
C ALA A 151 10.63 5.27 -15.57
N ALA A 152 10.78 5.81 -14.36
CA ALA A 152 11.08 7.22 -14.18
C ALA A 152 12.47 7.60 -14.70
N LEU A 153 13.49 6.76 -14.50
CA LEU A 153 14.84 7.01 -15.04
C LEU A 153 14.85 7.07 -16.57
N LEU A 154 13.97 6.31 -17.23
CA LEU A 154 13.87 6.28 -18.69
C LEU A 154 13.01 7.41 -19.26
N LEU A 155 11.97 7.83 -18.55
CA LEU A 155 10.94 8.72 -19.08
C LEU A 155 10.98 10.14 -18.53
N ALA A 156 11.50 10.33 -17.31
CA ALA A 156 11.48 11.63 -16.65
C ALA A 156 12.60 12.55 -17.16
N PRO A 157 12.33 13.86 -17.29
CA PRO A 157 13.37 14.86 -17.47
C PRO A 157 14.36 14.87 -16.29
N SER A 158 15.60 15.28 -16.57
CA SER A 158 16.64 15.44 -15.54
C SER A 158 16.15 16.31 -14.37
N GLY A 159 16.32 15.82 -13.14
CA GLY A 159 15.89 16.50 -11.92
C GLY A 159 14.43 16.26 -11.53
N GLN A 160 13.64 15.51 -12.30
CA GLN A 160 12.23 15.20 -12.01
C GLN A 160 11.97 13.69 -11.83
N THR A 161 13.02 12.87 -11.89
CA THR A 161 12.95 11.41 -11.76
C THR A 161 12.27 10.98 -10.46
N ALA A 162 12.64 11.59 -9.33
CA ALA A 162 12.08 11.24 -8.02
C ALA A 162 10.56 11.48 -7.94
N PRO A 163 10.02 12.69 -8.26
CA PRO A 163 8.57 12.90 -8.34
C PRO A 163 7.84 11.95 -9.30
N VAL A 164 8.40 11.69 -10.49
CA VAL A 164 7.79 10.76 -11.48
C VAL A 164 7.72 9.35 -10.93
N ALA A 165 8.81 8.86 -10.31
CA ALA A 165 8.86 7.54 -9.67
C ALA A 165 7.81 7.44 -8.55
N TYR A 166 7.67 8.50 -7.74
CA TYR A 166 6.64 8.55 -6.71
C TYR A 166 5.23 8.40 -7.28
N VAL A 167 4.87 9.27 -8.23
CA VAL A 167 3.52 9.27 -8.83
C VAL A 167 3.22 7.92 -9.50
N ALA A 168 4.15 7.42 -10.31
CA ALA A 168 4.00 6.17 -11.03
C ALA A 168 3.91 4.96 -10.08
N GLY A 169 4.80 4.89 -9.10
CA GLY A 169 4.85 3.80 -8.14
C GLY A 169 3.62 3.75 -7.24
N THR A 170 3.19 4.90 -6.73
CA THR A 170 2.02 4.96 -5.84
C THR A 170 0.71 4.70 -6.59
N MET A 171 0.39 5.53 -7.58
CA MET A 171 -0.89 5.43 -8.29
C MET A 171 -0.93 4.20 -9.19
N GLY A 172 0.19 3.84 -9.83
CA GLY A 172 0.26 2.63 -10.66
C GLY A 172 0.08 1.35 -9.85
N THR A 173 0.62 1.27 -8.64
CA THR A 173 0.39 0.11 -7.76
C THR A 173 -1.05 0.04 -7.30
N LEU A 174 -1.65 1.16 -6.84
CA LEU A 174 -3.05 1.18 -6.44
C LEU A 174 -3.98 0.78 -7.58
N VAL A 175 -3.75 1.30 -8.80
CA VAL A 175 -4.56 0.94 -9.96
C VAL A 175 -4.35 -0.54 -10.31
N GLY A 176 -3.10 -0.98 -10.46
CA GLY A 176 -2.76 -2.31 -10.94
C GLY A 176 -3.07 -3.43 -9.96
N ALA A 177 -2.63 -3.28 -8.71
CA ALA A 177 -2.79 -4.27 -7.65
C ALA A 177 -4.21 -4.26 -7.09
N ASP A 178 -4.79 -3.10 -6.78
CA ASP A 178 -6.08 -3.04 -6.09
C ASP A 178 -7.26 -2.87 -7.06
N LEU A 179 -7.31 -1.76 -7.79
CA LEU A 179 -8.51 -1.40 -8.56
C LEU A 179 -8.80 -2.39 -9.70
N LEU A 180 -7.76 -2.81 -10.45
CA LEU A 180 -7.91 -3.78 -11.53
C LEU A 180 -8.16 -5.21 -11.01
N ASN A 181 -8.01 -5.49 -9.72
CA ASN A 181 -8.40 -6.77 -9.10
C ASN A 181 -9.74 -6.72 -8.39
N TRP A 182 -10.48 -5.61 -8.46
CA TRP A 182 -11.74 -5.41 -7.75
C TRP A 182 -12.72 -6.58 -7.87
N ARG A 183 -12.91 -7.13 -9.08
CA ARG A 183 -13.80 -8.29 -9.30
C ARG A 183 -13.33 -9.53 -8.53
N SER A 184 -12.05 -9.84 -8.62
CA SER A 184 -11.46 -10.98 -7.92
C SER A 184 -11.49 -10.80 -6.39
N ILE A 185 -11.38 -9.56 -5.88
CA ILE A 185 -11.59 -9.26 -4.46
C ILE A 185 -13.01 -9.65 -4.03
N GLN A 186 -14.02 -9.35 -4.84
CA GLN A 186 -15.41 -9.70 -4.55
C GLN A 186 -15.68 -11.21 -4.48
N GLU A 187 -14.77 -12.02 -5.03
CA GLU A 187 -14.84 -13.48 -5.03
C GLU A 187 -14.10 -14.11 -3.84
N LEU A 188 -13.33 -13.34 -3.08
CA LEU A 188 -12.49 -13.82 -1.96
C LEU A 188 -13.27 -14.27 -0.70
N GLY A 189 -14.60 -14.32 -0.75
CA GLY A 189 -15.44 -14.75 0.37
C GLY A 189 -15.66 -13.68 1.45
N ALA A 190 -16.21 -14.08 2.59
CA ALA A 190 -16.56 -13.17 3.68
C ALA A 190 -15.34 -12.73 4.51
N GLN A 191 -14.72 -11.62 4.10
CA GLN A 191 -13.61 -10.99 4.82
C GLN A 191 -13.63 -9.47 4.64
N MET A 192 -12.91 -8.76 5.52
CA MET A 192 -12.59 -7.35 5.28
C MET A 192 -11.35 -7.29 4.37
N VAL A 193 -11.43 -6.56 3.26
CA VAL A 193 -10.28 -6.24 2.40
C VAL A 193 -10.08 -4.74 2.40
N SER A 194 -8.85 -4.28 2.65
CA SER A 194 -8.54 -2.85 2.64
C SER A 194 -7.58 -2.51 1.50
N ILE A 195 -8.04 -1.64 0.59
CA ILE A 195 -7.29 -1.12 -0.56
C ILE A 195 -6.20 -0.17 -0.05
N GLY A 196 -4.96 -0.40 -0.49
CA GLY A 196 -3.75 0.19 0.11
C GLY A 196 -3.58 -0.13 1.59
N GLY A 197 -4.29 -1.13 2.12
CA GLY A 197 -4.32 -1.49 3.54
C GLY A 197 -3.31 -2.55 3.95
N ALA A 198 -2.51 -3.09 3.00
CA ALA A 198 -1.37 -3.96 3.33
C ALA A 198 -0.35 -3.27 4.28
N GLY A 199 -0.47 -1.94 4.44
CA GLY A 199 0.15 -1.14 5.49
C GLY A 199 0.91 0.05 4.92
N VAL A 200 1.42 0.92 5.82
CA VAL A 200 2.37 2.00 5.48
C VAL A 200 3.70 1.45 4.94
N PHE A 201 3.96 0.15 5.11
CA PHE A 201 5.16 -0.52 4.62
C PHE A 201 4.97 -1.18 3.24
N ASP A 202 3.84 -0.95 2.58
CA ASP A 202 3.61 -1.40 1.21
C ASP A 202 4.59 -0.73 0.23
N GLY A 203 4.63 -1.26 -1.00
CA GLY A 203 5.43 -0.74 -2.10
C GLY A 203 5.27 0.77 -2.30
N ILE A 204 4.11 1.35 -2.01
CA ILE A 204 3.82 2.80 -2.12
C ILE A 204 4.77 3.67 -1.27
N PHE A 205 5.08 3.25 -0.04
CA PHE A 205 5.98 4.02 0.82
C PHE A 205 7.44 3.77 0.49
N LEU A 206 7.75 2.51 0.15
CA LEU A 206 9.07 2.14 -0.34
C LEU A 206 9.41 2.85 -1.65
N VAL A 207 8.42 3.09 -2.52
CA VAL A 207 8.52 3.99 -3.68
C VAL A 207 8.97 5.37 -3.22
N GLY A 208 8.36 5.95 -2.19
CA GLY A 208 8.77 7.26 -1.65
C GLY A 208 10.20 7.32 -1.15
N ILE A 209 10.64 6.28 -0.45
CA ILE A 209 12.03 6.17 -0.02
C ILE A 209 12.97 6.05 -1.22
N ILE A 210 12.73 5.08 -2.11
CA ILE A 210 13.59 4.77 -3.26
C ILE A 210 13.64 5.94 -4.24
N ALA A 211 12.49 6.54 -4.54
CA ALA A 211 12.38 7.67 -5.46
C ALA A 211 13.31 8.82 -5.04
N ALA A 212 13.41 9.12 -3.75
CA ALA A 212 14.24 10.22 -3.27
C ALA A 212 15.76 10.01 -3.43
N PHE A 213 16.20 8.79 -3.74
CA PHE A 213 17.59 8.50 -4.09
C PHE A 213 17.86 8.64 -5.60
N LEU A 214 16.83 8.90 -6.42
CA LEU A 214 16.93 9.11 -7.86
C LEU A 214 17.01 10.58 -8.28
N GLY A 215 17.02 11.50 -7.31
CA GLY A 215 17.04 12.95 -7.49
C GLY A 215 18.23 13.61 -6.83
#